data_AF-A0A5P0YPI3-F1
#
_entry.id   AF-A0A5P0YPI3-F1
#
_cell.length_a   1.000
_cell.length_b   1.000
_cell.length_c   1.000
_cell.angle_alpha   90.00
_cell.angle_beta   90.00
_cell.angle_gamma   90.00
#
_symmetry.space_group_name_H-M   'P 1'
#
loop_
_entity.id
_entity.type
_entity.pdbx_description
1 polymer ?
#
loop_
_entity_poly.entity_id
_entity_poly.type
_entity_poly.pdbx_seq_one_letter_code
_entity_poly.pdbx_strand_id
1 'polypeptide(L)'
;MTATEPLRYVVDITQDDVDALTGFLMDVLNGPSLQVGTEEYRTNAALRTLVPGFAGSLSYEFGDKIVAEAQQDDRKRLRRLLNIRGTWNLLAVVAACWADVDGFVTERWHAVRFHDAEDEEGFRRWEEKEQASTAESVAFVSEYRIPGPRRGAQAVGEYVVARDPENDDRWAVFEGAAQARHWDGSAWQHARFTGTSPYLFSRTTALAMARQHAAGGREAPARRGTGDGPARRRLPATSSSWPATRRR
;
A
#
# COMPACT_ATOMS: atom_id res chain seq x y z
N MET A 1 21.77 -30.17 -15.26
CA MET A 1 20.91 -29.14 -14.66
C MET A 1 21.82 -28.19 -13.91
N THR A 2 22.13 -27.05 -14.50
CA THR A 2 22.85 -25.96 -13.81
C THR A 2 21.91 -25.41 -12.74
N ALA A 3 22.37 -25.36 -11.49
CA ALA A 3 21.60 -24.75 -10.40
C ALA A 3 21.39 -23.27 -10.72
N THR A 4 20.17 -22.91 -11.11
CA THR A 4 19.78 -21.54 -11.42
C THR A 4 19.58 -20.80 -10.09
N GLU A 5 20.30 -19.70 -9.86
CA GLU A 5 20.30 -18.96 -8.59
C GLU A 5 18.87 -18.58 -8.12
N PRO A 6 18.56 -18.59 -6.82
CA PRO A 6 17.22 -18.26 -6.32
C PRO A 6 16.75 -16.87 -6.78
N LEU A 7 15.48 -16.76 -7.16
CA LEU A 7 14.92 -15.52 -7.69
C LEU A 7 14.48 -14.62 -6.52
N ARG A 8 15.36 -13.72 -6.06
CA ARG A 8 15.11 -12.92 -4.85
C ARG A 8 14.45 -11.58 -5.16
N TYR A 9 14.83 -10.97 -6.29
CA TYR A 9 14.45 -9.63 -6.67
C TYR A 9 13.81 -9.58 -8.06
N VAL A 10 13.12 -8.48 -8.36
CA VAL A 10 12.55 -8.27 -9.70
C VAL A 10 13.62 -8.23 -10.78
N VAL A 11 14.79 -7.66 -10.49
CA VAL A 11 15.92 -7.61 -11.43
C VAL A 11 16.49 -8.99 -11.79
N ASP A 12 16.21 -10.02 -10.98
CA ASP A 12 16.66 -11.39 -11.21
C ASP A 12 15.73 -12.13 -12.19
N ILE A 13 14.54 -11.60 -12.47
CA ILE A 13 13.58 -12.20 -13.41
C ILE A 13 14.09 -12.01 -14.83
N THR A 14 14.22 -13.12 -15.55
CA THR A 14 14.63 -13.16 -16.96
C THR A 14 13.48 -13.53 -17.89
N GLN A 15 13.67 -13.37 -19.20
CA GLN A 15 12.72 -13.88 -20.20
C GLN A 15 12.60 -15.41 -20.11
N ASP A 16 13.70 -16.12 -19.85
CA ASP A 16 13.71 -17.57 -19.70
C ASP A 16 12.82 -18.03 -18.53
N ASP A 17 12.76 -17.26 -17.45
CA ASP A 17 11.87 -17.54 -16.32
C ASP A 17 10.40 -17.41 -16.71
N VAL A 18 10.07 -16.39 -17.51
CA VAL A 18 8.72 -16.17 -18.02
C VAL A 18 8.32 -17.32 -18.94
N ASP A 19 9.21 -17.72 -19.84
CA ASP A 19 8.96 -18.80 -20.79
C ASP A 19 8.81 -20.14 -20.07
N ALA A 20 9.66 -20.42 -19.08
CA ALA A 20 9.60 -21.65 -18.28
C ALA A 20 8.28 -21.74 -17.48
N LEU A 21 7.91 -20.68 -16.75
CA LEU A 21 6.67 -20.65 -15.96
C LEU A 21 5.43 -20.72 -16.85
N THR A 22 5.45 -20.01 -17.98
CA THR A 22 4.35 -20.04 -18.96
C THR A 22 4.22 -21.42 -19.60
N GLY A 23 5.32 -22.05 -19.97
CA GLY A 23 5.34 -23.42 -20.50
C GLY A 23 4.71 -24.40 -19.53
N PHE A 24 5.17 -24.40 -18.27
CA PHE A 24 4.58 -25.21 -17.21
C PHE A 24 3.07 -24.98 -17.05
N LEU A 25 2.65 -23.71 -16.94
CA LEU A 25 1.23 -23.37 -16.79
C LEU A 25 0.40 -23.85 -17.99
N MET A 26 0.90 -23.66 -19.21
CA MET A 26 0.18 -24.09 -20.41
C MET A 26 0.13 -25.60 -20.51
N ASP A 27 1.16 -26.33 -20.11
CA ASP A 27 1.15 -27.81 -20.09
C ASP A 27 0.09 -28.33 -19.10
N VAL A 28 0.06 -27.78 -17.88
CA VAL A 28 -0.93 -28.15 -16.87
C VAL A 28 -2.34 -27.75 -17.30
N LEU A 29 -2.50 -26.53 -17.81
CA LEU A 29 -3.80 -26.05 -18.26
C LEU A 29 -4.31 -26.84 -19.45
N ASN A 30 -3.44 -27.29 -20.36
CA ASN A 30 -3.78 -28.13 -21.52
C ASN A 30 -3.80 -29.64 -21.23
N GLY A 31 -3.77 -30.02 -19.95
CA GLY A 31 -3.89 -31.39 -19.49
C GLY A 31 -5.25 -32.04 -19.80
N PRO A 32 -5.70 -33.02 -18.99
CA PRO A 32 -6.90 -33.81 -19.27
C PRO A 32 -8.13 -32.97 -19.63
N SER A 33 -8.96 -33.48 -20.54
CA SER A 33 -10.18 -32.79 -20.94
C SER A 33 -11.13 -32.62 -19.75
N LEU A 34 -11.53 -31.37 -19.50
CA LEU A 34 -12.54 -31.02 -18.52
C LEU A 34 -13.93 -31.09 -19.16
N GLN A 35 -14.93 -31.44 -18.35
CA GLN A 35 -16.31 -31.48 -18.82
C GLN A 35 -16.81 -30.07 -19.17
N VAL A 36 -17.19 -29.87 -20.43
CA VAL A 36 -17.72 -28.60 -20.92
C VAL A 36 -18.96 -28.19 -20.14
N GLY A 37 -19.03 -26.91 -19.76
CA GLY A 37 -20.17 -26.33 -19.03
C GLY A 37 -20.01 -26.34 -17.50
N THR A 38 -18.98 -26.99 -16.97
CA THR A 38 -18.61 -26.91 -15.54
C THR A 38 -17.91 -25.60 -15.19
N GLU A 39 -17.82 -25.29 -13.90
CA GLU A 39 -17.07 -24.12 -13.42
C GLU A 39 -15.58 -24.29 -13.68
N GLU A 40 -15.06 -25.48 -13.44
CA GLU A 40 -13.67 -25.87 -13.66
C GLU A 40 -13.27 -25.66 -15.13
N TYR A 41 -14.11 -26.08 -16.07
CA TYR A 41 -13.88 -25.83 -17.49
C TYR A 41 -13.83 -24.33 -17.82
N ARG A 42 -14.77 -23.52 -17.30
CA ARG A 42 -14.80 -22.07 -17.56
C ARG A 42 -13.57 -21.37 -16.97
N THR A 43 -13.18 -21.73 -15.76
CA THR A 43 -12.00 -21.19 -15.08
C THR A 43 -10.73 -21.57 -15.84
N ASN A 44 -10.56 -22.83 -16.21
CA ASN A 44 -9.42 -23.30 -17.00
C ASN A 44 -9.36 -22.59 -18.37
N ALA A 45 -10.49 -22.45 -19.07
CA ALA A 45 -10.55 -21.72 -20.35
C ALA A 45 -10.21 -20.23 -20.21
N ALA A 46 -10.65 -19.58 -19.13
CA ALA A 46 -10.27 -18.20 -18.82
C ALA A 46 -8.76 -18.09 -18.56
N LEU A 47 -8.18 -19.00 -17.77
CA LEU A 47 -6.74 -19.02 -17.50
C LEU A 47 -5.90 -19.26 -18.76
N ARG A 48 -6.32 -20.18 -19.64
CA ARG A 48 -5.68 -20.40 -20.96
C ARG A 48 -5.68 -19.13 -21.83
N THR A 49 -6.62 -18.21 -21.60
CA THR A 49 -6.67 -16.92 -22.29
C THR A 49 -5.78 -15.87 -21.61
N LEU A 50 -5.75 -15.85 -20.28
CA LEU A 50 -5.03 -14.84 -19.51
C LEU A 50 -3.51 -15.08 -19.45
N VAL A 51 -3.08 -16.33 -19.29
CA VAL A 51 -1.66 -16.69 -19.12
C VAL A 51 -0.80 -16.18 -20.29
N PRO A 52 -1.17 -16.39 -21.57
CA PRO A 52 -0.42 -15.82 -22.69
C PRO A 52 -0.40 -14.28 -22.70
N GLY A 53 -1.46 -13.63 -22.20
CA GLY A 53 -1.53 -12.17 -22.07
C GLY A 53 -0.53 -11.63 -21.05
N PHE A 54 -0.38 -12.31 -19.90
CA PHE A 54 0.64 -11.95 -18.90
C PHE A 54 2.06 -12.19 -19.41
N ALA A 55 2.30 -13.34 -20.06
CA ALA A 55 3.58 -13.64 -20.67
C ALA A 55 3.97 -12.58 -21.72
N GLY A 56 3.04 -12.22 -22.62
CA GLY A 56 3.27 -11.17 -23.61
C GLY A 56 3.53 -9.80 -23.01
N SER A 57 2.85 -9.45 -21.91
CA SER A 57 3.12 -8.21 -21.17
C SER A 57 4.51 -8.21 -20.54
N LEU A 58 4.98 -9.34 -20.01
CA LEU A 58 6.33 -9.46 -19.46
C LEU A 58 7.39 -9.38 -20.57
N SER A 59 7.20 -10.13 -21.66
CA SER A 59 8.11 -10.10 -22.82
C SER A 59 8.26 -8.71 -23.42
N TYR A 60 7.19 -7.90 -23.42
CA TYR A 60 7.27 -6.50 -23.82
C TYR A 60 8.26 -5.71 -22.96
N GLU A 61 8.22 -5.89 -21.63
CA GLU A 61 9.14 -5.22 -20.70
C GLU A 61 10.59 -5.68 -20.87
N PHE A 62 10.83 -6.88 -21.40
CA PHE A 62 12.18 -7.38 -21.74
C PHE A 62 12.68 -6.95 -23.12
N GLY A 63 11.86 -6.29 -23.93
CA GLY A 63 12.28 -5.86 -25.27
C GLY A 63 13.40 -4.82 -25.27
N ASP A 64 14.37 -4.98 -26.16
CA ASP A 64 15.59 -4.15 -26.25
C ASP A 64 15.33 -2.64 -26.19
N LYS A 65 14.30 -2.18 -26.91
CA LYS A 65 13.92 -0.75 -26.93
C LYS A 65 13.50 -0.27 -25.53
N ILE A 66 12.69 -1.05 -24.84
CA ILE A 66 12.19 -0.69 -23.50
C ILE A 66 13.33 -0.71 -22.50
N VAL A 67 14.22 -1.70 -22.59
CA VAL A 67 15.43 -1.79 -21.77
C VAL A 67 16.35 -0.59 -22.01
N ALA A 68 16.62 -0.24 -23.27
CA ALA A 68 17.48 0.89 -23.63
C ALA A 68 16.90 2.23 -23.13
N GLU A 69 15.58 2.44 -23.25
CA GLU A 69 14.93 3.62 -22.71
C GLU A 69 14.99 3.68 -21.17
N ALA A 70 14.84 2.54 -20.50
CA ALA A 70 14.93 2.43 -19.05
C ALA A 70 16.36 2.69 -18.53
N GLN A 71 17.39 2.33 -19.28
CA GLN A 71 18.79 2.60 -18.91
C GLN A 71 19.14 4.09 -18.89
N GLN A 72 18.36 4.93 -19.58
CA GLN A 72 18.61 6.37 -19.70
C GLN A 72 17.76 7.23 -18.76
N ASP A 73 16.73 6.65 -18.12
CA ASP A 73 15.76 7.38 -17.31
C ASP A 73 15.31 6.53 -16.11
N ASP A 74 15.69 6.95 -14.91
CA ASP A 74 15.36 6.28 -13.65
C ASP A 74 13.86 6.11 -13.43
N ARG A 75 13.03 7.06 -13.90
CA ARG A 75 11.57 6.94 -13.78
C ARG A 75 11.03 5.84 -14.69
N LYS A 76 11.59 5.71 -15.89
CA LYS A 76 11.24 4.61 -16.80
C LYS A 76 11.76 3.29 -16.27
N ARG A 77 12.97 3.25 -15.71
CA ARG A 77 13.51 2.08 -15.02
C ARG A 77 12.60 1.61 -13.89
N LEU A 78 12.21 2.50 -12.99
CA LEU A 78 11.32 2.15 -11.88
C LEU A 78 9.95 1.68 -12.38
N ARG A 79 9.36 2.38 -13.36
CA ARG A 79 8.08 1.96 -13.95
C ARG A 79 8.15 0.55 -14.54
N ARG A 80 9.20 0.26 -15.31
CA ARG A 80 9.46 -1.07 -15.88
C ARG A 80 9.54 -2.14 -14.78
N LEU A 81 10.33 -1.90 -13.72
CA LEU A 81 10.46 -2.84 -12.61
C LEU A 81 9.12 -3.06 -11.88
N LEU A 82 8.32 -2.01 -11.67
CA LEU A 82 6.99 -2.16 -11.07
C LEU A 82 6.03 -2.96 -11.96
N ASN A 83 6.08 -2.76 -13.28
CA ASN A 83 5.29 -3.53 -14.24
C ASN A 83 5.70 -5.02 -14.23
N ILE A 84 7.00 -5.31 -14.30
CA ILE A 84 7.52 -6.68 -14.23
C ILE A 84 7.08 -7.34 -12.93
N ARG A 85 7.30 -6.68 -11.78
CA ARG A 85 6.90 -7.19 -10.47
C ARG A 85 5.41 -7.52 -10.41
N GLY A 86 4.57 -6.58 -10.85
CA GLY A 86 3.12 -6.74 -10.80
C GLY A 86 2.66 -7.94 -11.62
N THR A 87 3.09 -8.03 -12.88
CA THR A 87 2.67 -9.10 -13.78
C THR A 87 3.29 -10.44 -13.39
N TRP A 88 4.57 -10.48 -13.00
CA TRP A 88 5.23 -11.69 -12.49
C TRP A 88 4.51 -12.26 -11.27
N ASN A 89 4.22 -11.42 -10.27
CA ASN A 89 3.56 -11.87 -9.05
C ASN A 89 2.15 -12.41 -9.31
N LEU A 90 1.41 -11.84 -10.27
CA LEU A 90 0.12 -12.40 -10.70
C LEU A 90 0.30 -13.78 -11.32
N LEU A 91 1.28 -13.96 -12.19
CA LEU A 91 1.56 -15.24 -12.84
C LEU A 91 2.01 -16.31 -11.82
N ALA A 92 2.90 -15.94 -10.90
CA ALA A 92 3.38 -16.81 -9.83
C ALA A 92 2.26 -17.22 -8.85
N VAL A 93 1.35 -16.30 -8.51
CA VAL A 93 0.17 -16.62 -7.67
C VAL A 93 -0.76 -17.61 -8.37
N VAL A 94 -0.99 -17.44 -9.67
CA VAL A 94 -1.76 -18.42 -10.46
C VAL A 94 -1.06 -19.78 -10.47
N ALA A 95 0.25 -19.80 -10.71
CA ALA A 95 1.02 -21.04 -10.77
C ALA A 95 1.11 -21.78 -9.43
N ALA A 96 1.09 -21.06 -8.31
CA ALA A 96 1.11 -21.64 -6.97
C ALA A 96 -0.08 -22.58 -6.68
N CYS A 97 -1.17 -22.50 -7.47
CA CYS A 97 -2.26 -23.48 -7.42
C CYS A 97 -1.85 -24.90 -7.83
N TRP A 98 -0.67 -25.06 -8.43
CA TRP A 98 -0.08 -26.34 -8.84
C TRP A 98 1.29 -26.57 -8.21
N ALA A 99 1.53 -26.02 -7.01
CA ALA A 99 2.80 -26.16 -6.31
C ALA A 99 3.15 -27.61 -5.92
N ASP A 100 2.16 -28.50 -5.90
CA ASP A 100 2.27 -29.94 -5.64
C ASP A 100 2.43 -30.80 -6.90
N VAL A 101 2.39 -30.19 -8.10
CA VAL A 101 2.56 -30.89 -9.37
C VAL A 101 4.04 -31.02 -9.73
N ASP A 102 4.44 -32.19 -10.21
CA ASP A 102 5.80 -32.45 -10.69
C ASP A 102 6.24 -31.42 -11.73
N GLY A 103 7.45 -30.88 -11.54
CA GLY A 103 8.02 -29.85 -12.41
C GLY A 103 7.78 -28.41 -11.93
N PHE A 104 6.98 -28.20 -10.89
CA PHE A 104 6.89 -26.89 -10.24
C PHE A 104 8.20 -26.52 -9.51
N VAL A 105 8.77 -25.35 -9.81
CA VAL A 105 10.04 -24.88 -9.23
C VAL A 105 9.80 -23.81 -8.17
N THR A 106 9.53 -24.21 -6.93
CA THR A 106 9.15 -23.29 -5.83
C THR A 106 10.20 -22.21 -5.54
N GLU A 107 11.48 -22.51 -5.74
CA GLU A 107 12.61 -21.60 -5.48
C GLU A 107 12.72 -20.46 -6.50
N ARG A 108 12.04 -20.58 -7.64
CA ARG A 108 12.01 -19.55 -8.69
C ARG A 108 10.62 -18.97 -8.89
N TRP A 109 9.58 -19.80 -8.89
CA TRP A 109 8.22 -19.40 -9.26
C TRP A 109 7.42 -18.94 -8.05
N HIS A 110 7.89 -17.86 -7.41
CA HIS A 110 7.22 -17.24 -6.28
C HIS A 110 7.11 -15.72 -6.48
N ALA A 111 6.21 -15.11 -5.70
CA ALA A 111 6.06 -13.66 -5.70
C ALA A 111 7.33 -12.99 -5.13
N VAL A 112 7.76 -11.90 -5.76
CA VAL A 112 8.87 -11.06 -5.31
C VAL A 112 8.39 -9.77 -4.68
N ARG A 113 9.05 -9.38 -3.60
CA ARG A 113 8.69 -8.20 -2.80
C ARG A 113 9.49 -6.96 -3.16
N PHE A 114 10.76 -7.11 -3.51
CA PHE A 114 11.65 -5.96 -3.70
C PHE A 114 12.19 -5.95 -5.12
N HIS A 115 12.41 -4.76 -5.66
CA HIS A 115 12.96 -4.67 -7.02
C HIS A 115 14.45 -5.02 -7.09
N ASP A 116 15.20 -4.66 -6.06
CA ASP A 116 16.63 -4.94 -5.88
C ASP A 116 16.99 -4.91 -4.38
N ALA A 117 18.27 -5.13 -4.07
CA ALA A 117 18.78 -5.10 -2.70
C ALA A 117 18.70 -3.71 -2.05
N GLU A 118 18.77 -2.62 -2.84
CA GLU A 118 18.69 -1.25 -2.31
C GLU A 118 17.28 -0.92 -1.82
N ASP A 119 16.26 -1.37 -2.55
CA ASP A 119 14.85 -1.29 -2.14
C ASP A 119 14.57 -2.07 -0.85
N GLU A 120 15.10 -3.30 -0.74
CA GLU A 120 14.99 -4.10 0.49
C GLU A 120 15.63 -3.37 1.70
N GLU A 121 16.82 -2.79 1.50
CA GLU A 121 17.50 -2.01 2.54
C GLU A 121 16.75 -0.72 2.89
N GLY A 122 16.21 -0.02 1.88
CA GLY A 122 15.38 1.17 2.08
C GLY A 122 14.15 0.86 2.91
N PHE A 123 13.48 -0.26 2.61
CA PHE A 123 12.34 -0.74 3.37
C PHE A 123 12.72 -1.12 4.81
N ARG A 124 13.84 -1.83 5.01
CA ARG A 124 14.32 -2.19 6.35
C ARG A 124 14.59 -0.96 7.22
N ARG A 125 15.30 0.04 6.68
CA ARG A 125 15.55 1.32 7.37
C ARG A 125 14.26 2.05 7.71
N TRP A 126 13.26 1.98 6.83
CA TRP A 126 11.94 2.57 7.10
C TRP A 126 11.22 1.83 8.24
N GLU A 127 11.21 0.49 8.24
CA GLU A 127 10.62 -0.31 9.33
C GLU A 127 11.32 -0.04 10.67
N GLU A 128 12.66 0.00 10.70
CA GLU A 128 13.42 0.31 11.90
C GLU A 128 13.06 1.69 12.46
N LYS A 129 12.89 2.69 11.57
CA LYS A 129 12.46 4.03 11.96
C LYS A 129 11.01 4.05 12.47
N GLU A 130 10.12 3.29 11.86
CA GLU A 130 8.73 3.18 12.32
C GLU A 130 8.65 2.45 13.67
N GLN A 131 9.44 1.39 13.87
CA GLN A 131 9.54 0.68 15.14
C GLN A 131 10.16 1.55 16.22
N ALA A 132 11.21 2.30 15.93
CA ALA A 132 11.79 3.29 16.84
C ALA A 132 10.76 4.37 17.21
N SER A 133 10.05 4.92 16.21
CA SER A 133 8.98 5.89 16.44
C SER A 133 7.83 5.29 17.27
N THR A 134 7.50 4.02 17.08
CA THR A 134 6.45 3.34 17.84
C THR A 134 6.92 3.04 19.27
N ALA A 135 8.18 2.66 19.46
CA ALA A 135 8.78 2.43 20.78
C ALA A 135 8.85 3.74 21.58
N GLU A 136 9.23 4.85 20.96
CA GLU A 136 9.12 6.19 21.54
C GLU A 136 7.65 6.51 21.89
N SER A 137 6.70 6.24 20.99
CA SER A 137 5.25 6.40 21.25
C SER A 137 4.69 5.52 22.37
N VAL A 138 5.29 4.36 22.66
CA VAL A 138 4.92 3.46 23.76
C VAL A 138 5.63 3.84 25.08
N ALA A 139 6.77 4.55 25.00
CA ALA A 139 7.45 5.09 26.18
C ALA A 139 6.67 6.24 26.86
N PHE A 140 5.62 6.77 26.23
CA PHE A 140 4.69 7.70 26.86
C PHE A 140 3.88 6.97 27.93
N VAL A 141 4.25 7.12 29.19
CA VAL A 141 3.38 6.72 30.31
C VAL A 141 2.19 7.68 30.33
N SER A 142 1.05 7.25 29.77
CA SER A 142 -0.21 7.97 29.91
C SER A 142 -0.66 7.89 31.36
N GLU A 143 -0.53 8.97 32.11
CA GLU A 143 -0.95 8.97 33.52
C GLU A 143 -2.41 9.39 33.69
N TYR A 144 -2.92 10.26 32.83
CA TYR A 144 -4.30 10.75 32.94
C TYR A 144 -5.01 10.74 31.59
N ARG A 145 -6.25 10.24 31.60
CA ARG A 145 -7.19 10.33 30.48
C ARG A 145 -8.38 11.16 30.89
N ILE A 146 -8.63 12.24 30.16
CA ILE A 146 -9.71 13.19 30.44
C ILE A 146 -10.72 13.07 29.29
N PRO A 147 -11.97 12.66 29.56
CA PRO A 147 -12.99 12.61 28.52
C PRO A 147 -13.13 13.97 27.82
N GLY A 148 -13.19 13.94 26.49
CA GLY A 148 -13.37 15.15 25.68
C GLY A 148 -14.76 15.77 25.84
N PRO A 149 -15.05 16.87 25.13
CA PRO A 149 -16.32 17.56 25.20
C PRO A 149 -17.47 16.60 24.87
N ARG A 150 -18.56 16.67 25.63
CA ARG A 150 -19.73 15.80 25.40
C ARG A 150 -20.63 16.38 24.32
N ARG A 151 -21.06 15.52 23.39
CA ARG A 151 -22.17 15.80 22.46
C ARG A 151 -23.32 14.90 22.87
N GLY A 152 -24.27 15.45 23.63
CA GLY A 152 -25.29 14.64 24.31
C GLY A 152 -24.67 13.81 25.45
N ALA A 153 -24.94 12.51 25.49
CA ALA A 153 -24.45 11.61 26.53
C ALA A 153 -23.02 11.06 26.28
N GLN A 154 -22.44 11.29 25.09
CA GLN A 154 -21.18 10.67 24.68
C GLN A 154 -20.05 11.71 24.56
N ALA A 155 -18.87 11.38 25.09
CA ALA A 155 -17.67 12.19 24.92
C ALA A 155 -17.16 12.09 23.47
N VAL A 156 -16.85 13.23 22.85
CA VAL A 156 -16.23 13.33 21.54
C VAL A 156 -14.71 13.32 21.75
N GLY A 157 -14.15 12.12 21.90
CA GLY A 157 -12.71 11.91 22.08
C GLY A 157 -12.23 11.93 23.53
N GLU A 158 -10.90 11.88 23.71
CA GLU A 158 -10.21 11.94 25.00
C GLU A 158 -8.98 12.84 24.88
N TYR A 159 -8.61 13.49 25.98
CA TYR A 159 -7.31 14.14 26.11
C TYR A 159 -6.42 13.28 26.99
N VAL A 160 -5.20 13.02 26.52
CA VAL A 160 -4.21 12.23 27.24
C VAL A 160 -3.14 13.17 27.78
N VAL A 161 -2.89 13.12 29.08
CA VAL A 161 -1.78 13.82 29.72
C VAL A 161 -0.70 12.80 30.01
N ALA A 162 0.46 12.99 29.39
CA ALA A 162 1.60 12.08 29.51
C ALA A 162 2.81 12.80 30.06
N ARG A 163 3.60 12.06 30.84
CA ARG A 163 4.87 12.51 31.39
C ARG A 163 6.00 12.23 30.42
N ASP A 164 7.00 13.10 30.40
CA ASP A 164 8.25 12.87 29.67
C ASP A 164 9.00 11.70 30.35
N PRO A 165 9.31 10.61 29.63
CA PRO A 165 10.00 9.47 30.22
C PRO A 165 11.40 9.82 30.73
N GLU A 166 12.01 10.89 30.22
CA GLU A 166 13.36 11.33 30.60
C GLU A 166 13.35 12.48 31.62
N ASN A 167 12.18 13.06 31.92
CA ASN A 167 12.06 14.21 32.82
C ASN A 167 10.73 14.26 33.56
N ASP A 168 10.75 13.96 34.87
CA ASP A 168 9.55 13.90 35.71
C ASP A 168 8.76 15.22 35.81
N ASP A 169 9.41 16.35 35.53
CA ASP A 169 8.81 17.69 35.62
C ASP A 169 8.22 18.19 34.30
N ARG A 170 8.40 17.45 33.20
CA ARG A 170 7.90 17.84 31.87
C ARG A 170 6.74 16.96 31.41
N TRP A 171 5.67 17.62 30.96
CA TRP A 171 4.39 17.01 30.66
C TRP A 171 3.84 17.54 29.33
N ALA A 172 3.09 16.68 28.65
CA ALA A 172 2.45 16.96 27.36
C ALA A 172 0.95 16.64 27.41
N VAL A 173 0.18 17.34 26.57
CA VAL A 173 -1.26 17.12 26.38
C VAL A 173 -1.51 16.71 24.94
N PHE A 174 -2.17 15.57 24.75
CA PHE A 174 -2.52 15.01 23.45
C PHE A 174 -4.03 14.94 23.25
N GLU A 175 -4.46 15.06 21.99
CA GLU A 175 -5.85 14.87 21.57
C GLU A 175 -6.02 13.47 20.93
N GLY A 176 -6.87 12.64 21.53
CA GLY A 176 -7.29 11.31 21.06
C GLY A 176 -6.40 10.12 21.46
N ALA A 177 -6.96 8.91 21.36
CA ALA A 177 -6.29 7.63 21.67
C ALA A 177 -5.09 7.30 20.77
N ALA A 178 -4.91 8.04 19.67
CA ALA A 178 -3.92 7.76 18.63
C ALA A 178 -2.97 8.94 18.36
N GLN A 179 -2.64 9.73 19.40
CA GLN A 179 -1.52 10.71 19.41
C GLN A 179 -1.45 11.62 18.15
N ALA A 180 -2.59 11.96 17.53
CA ALA A 180 -2.58 12.62 16.24
C ALA A 180 -2.07 14.06 16.36
N ARG A 181 -2.28 14.68 17.54
CA ARG A 181 -1.93 16.06 17.83
C ARG A 181 -1.53 16.29 19.29
N HIS A 182 -0.56 17.17 19.51
CA HIS A 182 -0.16 17.67 20.83
C HIS A 182 -0.34 19.19 20.91
N TRP A 183 -0.49 19.74 22.10
CA TRP A 183 -0.50 21.20 22.30
C TRP A 183 0.92 21.73 22.52
N ASP A 184 1.39 22.66 21.69
CA ASP A 184 2.75 23.23 21.77
C ASP A 184 2.87 24.46 22.70
N GLY A 185 1.76 24.85 23.34
CA GLY A 185 1.64 26.06 24.15
C GLY A 185 0.79 27.15 23.50
N SER A 186 0.66 27.10 22.17
CA SER A 186 -0.07 28.09 21.37
C SER A 186 -1.15 27.47 20.46
N ALA A 187 -0.89 26.27 19.93
CA ALA A 187 -1.78 25.57 19.00
C ALA A 187 -1.62 24.05 19.07
N TRP A 188 -2.63 23.36 18.53
CA TRP A 188 -2.58 21.91 18.34
C TRP A 188 -1.76 21.54 17.10
N GLN A 189 -0.60 20.94 17.31
CA GLN A 189 0.34 20.49 16.28
C GLN A 189 0.20 19.00 16.02
N HIS A 190 0.45 18.56 14.79
CA HIS A 190 0.56 17.13 14.52
C HIS A 190 1.88 16.58 15.07
N ALA A 191 1.82 15.58 15.95
CA ALA A 191 3.00 15.01 16.62
C ALA A 191 4.08 14.49 15.65
N ARG A 192 3.70 14.14 14.41
CA ARG A 192 4.59 13.63 13.37
C ARG A 192 5.39 14.69 12.59
N PHE A 193 5.18 16.00 12.82
CA PHE A 193 5.62 17.03 11.84
C PHE A 193 6.53 18.16 12.34
N THR A 194 6.83 18.33 13.64
CA THR A 194 7.43 19.60 14.10
C THR A 194 8.87 19.53 14.60
N GLY A 195 9.45 18.35 14.85
CA GLY A 195 10.81 18.23 15.41
C GLY A 195 11.01 18.90 16.78
N THR A 196 9.93 19.41 17.39
CA THR A 196 9.89 20.05 18.70
C THR A 196 9.40 19.07 19.75
N SER A 197 10.04 19.09 20.93
CA SER A 197 9.64 18.26 22.06
C SER A 197 8.22 18.65 22.52
N PRO A 198 7.25 17.71 22.58
CA PRO A 198 5.87 18.01 22.96
C PRO A 198 5.70 18.28 24.47
N TYR A 199 6.74 18.06 25.27
CA TYR A 199 6.71 18.12 26.73
C TYR A 199 7.15 19.49 27.24
N LEU A 200 6.23 20.44 27.37
CA LEU A 200 6.57 21.84 27.66
C LEU A 200 6.00 22.35 28.99
N PHE A 201 5.19 21.53 29.67
CA PHE A 201 4.40 21.98 30.82
C PHE A 201 4.80 21.29 32.12
N SER A 202 4.53 21.96 33.24
CA SER A 202 4.39 21.27 34.53
C SER A 202 3.16 20.37 34.53
N ARG A 203 3.13 19.35 35.40
CA ARG A 203 1.96 18.46 35.58
C ARG A 203 0.65 19.23 35.79
N THR A 204 0.68 20.22 36.67
CA THR A 204 -0.50 21.03 37.03
C THR A 204 -1.00 21.81 35.82
N THR A 205 -0.07 22.40 35.05
CA THR A 205 -0.39 23.16 33.84
C THR A 205 -0.99 22.25 32.76
N ALA A 206 -0.41 21.08 32.53
CA ALA A 206 -0.91 20.11 31.55
C ALA A 206 -2.33 19.61 31.90
N LEU A 207 -2.58 19.29 33.18
CA LEU A 207 -3.90 18.86 33.65
C LEU A 207 -4.95 19.98 33.56
N ALA A 208 -4.59 21.21 33.95
CA ALA A 208 -5.49 22.36 33.85
C ALA A 208 -5.89 22.61 32.39
N MET A 209 -4.92 22.54 31.48
CA MET A 209 -5.12 22.73 30.05
C MET A 209 -5.99 21.63 29.43
N ALA A 210 -5.71 20.36 29.73
CA ALA A 210 -6.53 19.25 29.23
C ALA A 210 -7.99 19.35 29.72
N ARG A 211 -8.22 19.76 30.98
CA ARG A 211 -9.57 20.03 31.51
C ARG A 211 -10.23 21.24 30.85
N GLN A 212 -9.47 22.30 30.61
CA GLN A 212 -9.97 23.49 29.91
C GLN A 212 -10.42 23.15 28.48
N HIS A 213 -9.66 22.34 27.75
CA HIS A 213 -10.05 21.90 26.41
C HIS A 213 -11.22 20.90 26.41
N ALA A 214 -11.31 20.04 27.43
CA ALA A 214 -12.46 19.16 27.64
C ALA A 214 -13.75 19.94 27.95
N ALA A 215 -13.66 21.01 28.75
CA ALA A 215 -14.79 21.85 29.12
C ALA A 215 -15.16 22.89 28.05
N GLY A 216 -14.16 23.40 27.34
CA GLY A 216 -14.28 24.54 26.43
C GLY A 216 -14.93 24.26 25.09
N GLY A 217 -15.31 23.00 24.82
CA GLY A 217 -16.16 22.59 23.69
C GLY A 217 -15.95 23.43 22.43
N ARG A 218 -14.73 23.45 21.88
CA ARG A 218 -14.58 23.99 20.53
C ARG A 218 -15.41 23.09 19.63
N GLU A 219 -16.39 23.66 18.93
CA GLU A 219 -16.83 23.10 17.67
C GLU A 219 -15.56 22.85 16.85
N ALA A 220 -15.15 21.58 16.80
CA ALA A 220 -14.29 21.14 15.73
C ALA A 220 -14.98 21.60 14.45
N PRO A 221 -14.34 22.38 13.55
CA PRO A 221 -14.94 22.64 12.26
C PRO A 221 -15.28 21.27 11.69
N ALA A 222 -16.58 21.05 11.52
CA ALA A 222 -17.13 19.78 11.12
C ALA A 222 -16.32 19.25 9.95
N ARG A 223 -15.91 17.97 10.01
CA ARG A 223 -15.71 17.21 8.79
C ARG A 223 -16.97 17.42 7.96
N ARG A 224 -16.92 18.29 6.93
CA ARG A 224 -17.95 18.37 5.90
C ARG A 224 -17.90 17.04 5.16
N GLY A 225 -18.66 16.07 5.64
CA GLY A 225 -19.16 15.00 4.79
C GLY A 225 -20.05 15.63 3.73
N THR A 226 -19.65 15.46 2.47
CA THR A 226 -20.51 15.15 1.32
C THR A 226 -21.92 15.76 1.29
N GLY A 227 -22.15 16.71 0.38
CA GLY A 227 -23.49 17.08 -0.05
C GLY A 227 -23.59 18.47 -0.66
N ASP A 228 -23.08 18.64 -1.89
CA ASP A 228 -23.77 19.36 -2.97
C ASP A 228 -22.83 19.46 -4.18
N GLY A 229 -23.05 18.57 -5.13
CA GLY A 229 -22.39 18.62 -6.43
C GLY A 229 -22.90 19.82 -7.24
N PRO A 230 -22.04 20.52 -7.98
CA PRO A 230 -22.51 21.50 -8.94
C PRO A 230 -23.29 20.80 -10.04
N ALA A 231 -24.47 21.36 -10.34
CA ALA A 231 -25.41 20.92 -11.35
C ALA A 231 -24.71 20.52 -12.66
N ARG A 232 -24.81 19.22 -13.01
CA ARG A 232 -24.50 18.74 -14.35
C ARG A 232 -25.48 19.38 -15.33
N ARG A 233 -24.99 20.33 -16.13
CA ARG A 233 -25.63 20.72 -17.39
C ARG A 233 -25.82 19.47 -18.24
N ARG A 234 -27.09 19.15 -18.51
CA ARG A 234 -27.48 18.21 -19.57
C ARG A 234 -27.05 18.81 -20.91
N LEU A 235 -26.16 18.14 -21.61
CA LEU A 235 -26.02 18.29 -23.07
C LEU A 235 -26.98 17.29 -23.73
N PRO A 236 -27.70 17.68 -24.79
CA PRO A 236 -28.69 16.83 -25.44
C PRO A 236 -28.04 15.73 -26.28
N ALA A 237 -28.73 14.60 -26.36
CA ALA A 237 -28.44 13.50 -27.26
C ALA A 237 -28.76 13.88 -28.72
N THR A 238 -27.80 13.67 -29.61
CA THR A 238 -28.04 13.58 -31.06
C THR A 238 -27.32 12.35 -31.61
N SER A 239 -28.09 11.27 -31.74
CA SER A 239 -28.35 10.58 -33.02
C SER A 239 -27.25 10.59 -34.10
N SER A 240 -26.78 9.38 -34.43
CA SER A 240 -26.57 8.84 -35.79
C SER A 240 -25.70 9.63 -36.78
N SER A 241 -24.57 9.06 -37.17
CA SER A 241 -24.42 8.42 -38.50
C SER A 241 -22.98 7.92 -38.73
N TRP A 242 -22.89 6.70 -39.28
CA TRP A 242 -21.68 6.14 -39.88
C TRP A 242 -21.44 6.75 -41.26
N PRO A 243 -20.18 6.80 -41.72
CA PRO A 243 -19.90 6.57 -43.13
C PRO A 243 -18.96 5.38 -43.31
N ALA A 244 -19.46 4.41 -44.09
CA ALA A 244 -18.67 3.37 -44.72
C ALA A 244 -17.62 3.99 -45.65
N THR A 245 -16.36 3.55 -45.54
CA THR A 245 -15.34 3.81 -46.56
C THR A 245 -15.06 2.52 -47.34
N ARG A 246 -15.39 2.60 -48.63
CA ARG A 246 -15.13 1.59 -49.65
C ARG A 246 -13.63 1.42 -49.87
N ARG A 247 -13.25 0.15 -50.09
CA ARG A 247 -12.05 -0.27 -50.79
C ARG A 247 -12.00 0.31 -52.21
N ARG A 248 -10.79 0.64 -52.66
CA ARG A 248 -10.34 0.38 -54.03
C ARG A 248 -9.22 -0.64 -53.94
#